data_AF-A0A9P1CSF5-F1
#
_entry.id   AF-A0A9P1CSF5-F1
#
_cell.length_a   1.000
_cell.length_b   1.000
_cell.length_c   1.000
_cell.angle_alpha   90.00
_cell.angle_beta   90.00
_cell.angle_gamma   90.00
#
_symmetry.space_group_name_H-M   'P 1'
#
loop_
_entity.id
_entity.type
_entity.pdbx_description
1 polymer ?
#
loop_
_entity_poly.entity_id
_entity_poly.type
_entity_poly.pdbx_seq_one_letter_code
_entity_poly.pdbx_strand_id
1 'polypeptide(L)'
;MPRSGAAAVAAVAGQLLEMLPWMVDFREGQVLVEELETVLYLDDSGSMNGANLSEARGALRKMAHLLQDSPTRVCTFGTHKQVILPREPNRSPRSSSTNALAAPERTPLYFSPKFEKLNPDIIGLQWKGRSPGTYMWHMILGDIREKYLPGNGKLRAIVITDGLDTHSPSPYQGIQGMNPMMRQLLEDGFDIEWHIVVISINNILGRPAISSADILKYEALAETTGGGFLHIDEPGVMNDYSARHFLTSLEKAVTGSDSSFLDSANFSDQQSKGARFLRRLHQSNHHLEDQAADQVRRQKQLELRKQDPVASRLPWLPLLESSRKGKK
;
A
#
# COMPACT_ATOMS: atom_id res chain seq x y z
N MET A 1 1.38 38.81 -34.84
CA MET A 1 2.12 37.87 -33.98
C MET A 1 2.53 38.59 -32.71
N PRO A 2 1.84 38.32 -31.58
CA PRO A 2 2.55 37.91 -30.35
C PRO A 2 1.68 36.96 -29.50
N ARG A 3 1.99 35.66 -29.48
CA ARG A 3 1.35 34.68 -28.57
C ARG A 3 2.33 33.72 -27.89
N SER A 4 3.64 33.80 -28.16
CA SER A 4 4.59 32.80 -27.64
C SER A 4 5.07 33.07 -26.20
N GLY A 5 5.02 34.31 -25.70
CA GLY A 5 5.51 34.64 -24.36
C GLY A 5 4.62 34.15 -23.21
N ALA A 6 3.29 34.27 -23.35
CA ALA A 6 2.35 33.90 -22.29
C ALA A 6 2.31 32.38 -22.04
N ALA A 7 2.43 31.57 -23.09
CA ALA A 7 2.47 30.11 -22.98
C ALA A 7 3.74 29.61 -22.27
N ALA A 8 4.89 30.23 -22.54
CA ALA A 8 6.16 29.86 -21.90
C ALA A 8 6.15 30.19 -20.40
N VAL A 9 5.65 31.36 -20.00
CA VAL A 9 5.55 31.74 -18.58
C VAL A 9 4.58 30.84 -17.82
N ALA A 10 3.44 30.48 -18.42
CA ALA A 10 2.49 29.54 -17.82
C ALA A 10 3.09 28.13 -17.65
N ALA A 11 3.87 27.65 -18.63
CA ALA A 11 4.53 26.35 -18.55
C ALA A 11 5.59 26.29 -17.44
N VAL A 12 6.41 27.33 -17.30
CA VAL A 12 7.42 27.44 -16.22
C VAL A 12 6.77 27.56 -14.84
N ALA A 13 5.70 28.34 -14.72
CA ALA A 13 4.94 28.43 -13.47
C ALA A 13 4.31 27.08 -13.09
N GLY A 14 3.79 26.32 -14.06
CA GLY A 14 3.28 24.97 -13.85
C GLY A 14 4.34 24.00 -13.34
N GLN A 15 5.53 24.00 -13.93
CA GLN A 15 6.64 23.15 -13.48
C GLN A 15 7.11 23.50 -12.06
N LEU A 16 7.20 24.79 -11.73
CA LEU A 16 7.55 25.23 -10.38
C LEU A 16 6.53 24.76 -9.34
N LEU A 17 5.24 24.84 -9.65
CA LEU A 17 4.18 24.38 -8.75
C LEU A 17 4.23 22.85 -8.53
N GLU A 18 4.63 22.08 -9.53
CA GLU A 18 4.83 20.62 -9.39
C GLU A 18 6.08 20.27 -8.55
N MET A 19 7.09 21.14 -8.50
CA MET A 19 8.30 20.93 -7.69
C MET A 19 8.15 21.32 -6.21
N LEU A 20 7.21 22.21 -5.88
CA LEU A 20 7.05 22.73 -4.51
C LEU A 20 6.85 21.64 -3.44
N PRO A 21 5.95 20.64 -3.62
CA PRO A 21 5.76 19.59 -2.62
C PRO A 21 7.05 18.82 -2.33
N TRP A 22 7.82 18.51 -3.37
CA TRP A 22 9.11 17.81 -3.22
C TRP A 22 10.14 18.65 -2.47
N MET A 23 10.19 19.96 -2.72
CA MET A 23 11.11 20.86 -2.03
C MET A 23 10.80 21.00 -0.53
N VAL A 24 9.51 21.00 -0.17
CA VAL A 24 9.08 21.00 1.23
C VAL A 24 9.48 19.69 1.88
N ASP A 25 9.13 18.56 1.26
CA ASP A 25 9.42 17.22 1.76
C ASP A 25 10.92 16.92 1.90
N PHE A 26 11.77 17.50 1.03
CA PHE A 26 13.22 17.36 1.12
C PHE A 26 13.81 18.07 2.35
N ARG A 27 13.20 19.18 2.79
CA ARG A 27 13.71 19.99 3.91
C ARG A 27 13.40 19.42 5.28
N GLU A 28 12.41 18.54 5.40
CA GLU A 28 11.89 18.09 6.69
C GLU A 28 12.74 17.02 7.39
N GLY A 29 13.81 16.54 6.74
CA GLY A 29 14.68 15.53 7.32
C GLY A 29 13.94 14.22 7.59
N GLN A 30 14.54 13.37 8.42
CA GLN A 30 13.90 12.15 8.90
C GLN A 30 13.08 12.43 10.16
N VAL A 31 11.96 11.72 10.31
CA VAL A 31 11.05 11.83 11.45
C VAL A 31 11.07 10.57 12.29
N LEU A 32 11.24 10.72 13.60
CA LEU A 32 11.08 9.61 14.54
C LEU A 32 9.60 9.23 14.69
N VAL A 33 9.27 7.96 14.47
CA VAL A 33 7.89 7.46 14.62
C VAL A 33 7.61 7.19 16.11
N GLU A 34 7.01 8.16 16.81
CA GLU A 34 6.74 8.08 18.26
C GLU A 34 5.34 7.55 18.61
N GLU A 35 4.33 7.89 17.81
CA GLU A 35 2.94 7.45 18.00
C GLU A 35 2.45 6.68 16.77
N LEU A 36 1.56 7.27 15.96
CA LEU A 36 1.08 6.68 14.73
C LEU A 36 1.39 7.64 13.58
N GLU A 37 2.24 7.19 12.66
CA GLU A 37 2.52 7.92 11.42
C GLU A 37 1.80 7.24 10.27
N THR A 38 1.05 7.97 9.44
CA THR A 38 0.30 7.37 8.33
C THR A 38 0.76 7.94 7.00
N VAL A 39 1.23 7.08 6.11
CA VAL A 39 1.63 7.43 4.74
C VAL A 39 0.74 6.71 3.73
N LEU A 40 0.30 7.44 2.71
CA LEU A 40 -0.51 6.93 1.61
C LEU A 40 0.31 6.87 0.33
N TYR A 41 0.44 5.67 -0.24
CA TYR A 41 1.12 5.38 -1.49
C TYR A 41 0.10 5.06 -2.59
N LEU A 42 0.20 5.77 -3.71
CA LEU A 42 -0.72 5.69 -4.84
C LEU A 42 0.02 5.22 -6.09
N ASP A 43 -0.39 4.12 -6.69
CA ASP A 43 0.20 3.59 -7.91
C ASP A 43 -0.16 4.47 -9.11
N ASP A 44 0.81 5.18 -9.69
CA ASP A 44 0.63 6.04 -10.85
C ASP A 44 0.99 5.33 -12.16
N SER A 45 1.11 4.00 -12.19
CA SER A 45 1.39 3.23 -13.39
C SER A 45 0.35 3.41 -14.50
N GLY A 46 0.76 3.20 -15.75
CA GLY A 46 -0.10 3.32 -16.93
C GLY A 46 -1.28 2.35 -16.92
N SER A 47 -1.13 1.19 -16.27
CA SER A 47 -2.19 0.18 -16.09
C SER A 47 -3.28 0.61 -15.11
N MET A 48 -2.98 1.60 -14.26
CA MET A 48 -3.98 2.25 -13.44
C MET A 48 -4.92 3.14 -14.27
N ASN A 49 -4.61 3.55 -15.49
CA ASN A 49 -5.50 4.45 -16.26
C ASN A 49 -6.92 3.89 -16.51
N GLY A 50 -7.88 4.78 -16.78
CA GLY A 50 -9.26 4.41 -17.10
C GLY A 50 -10.07 3.95 -15.87
N ALA A 51 -10.68 2.77 -15.95
CA ALA A 51 -11.59 2.27 -14.91
C ALA A 51 -10.87 2.03 -13.58
N ASN A 52 -9.65 1.49 -13.61
CA ASN A 52 -8.83 1.27 -12.42
C ASN A 52 -8.64 2.59 -11.63
N LEU A 53 -8.19 3.67 -12.27
CA LEU A 53 -7.94 4.96 -11.64
C LEU A 53 -9.24 5.60 -11.14
N SER A 54 -10.34 5.41 -11.89
CA SER A 54 -11.67 5.89 -11.47
C SER A 54 -12.11 5.24 -10.16
N GLU A 55 -12.03 3.91 -10.06
CA GLU A 55 -12.39 3.17 -8.85
C GLU A 55 -11.39 3.41 -7.71
N ALA A 56 -10.09 3.50 -8.01
CA ALA A 56 -9.07 3.82 -7.03
C ALA A 56 -9.29 5.20 -6.38
N ARG A 57 -9.67 6.21 -7.18
CA ARG A 57 -10.09 7.53 -6.68
C ARG A 57 -11.41 7.46 -5.90
N GLY A 58 -12.32 6.58 -6.29
CA GLY A 58 -13.56 6.29 -5.55
C GLY A 58 -13.28 5.71 -4.17
N ALA A 59 -12.37 4.73 -4.09
CA ALA A 59 -11.89 4.13 -2.86
C ALA A 59 -11.21 5.18 -1.97
N LEU A 60 -10.33 6.02 -2.53
CA LEU A 60 -9.70 7.12 -1.80
C LEU A 60 -10.74 8.10 -1.23
N ARG A 61 -11.74 8.52 -2.01
CA ARG A 61 -12.83 9.40 -1.52
C ARG A 61 -13.56 8.79 -0.34
N LYS A 62 -13.80 7.47 -0.37
CA LYS A 62 -14.43 6.74 0.72
C LYS A 62 -13.51 6.57 1.93
N MET A 63 -12.20 6.42 1.77
CA MET A 63 -11.27 6.40 2.92
C MET A 63 -11.04 7.79 3.50
N ALA A 64 -11.18 8.85 2.70
CA ALA A 64 -10.75 10.20 3.08
C ALA A 64 -11.40 10.75 4.37
N HIS A 65 -12.64 10.33 4.69
CA HIS A 65 -13.30 10.76 5.92
C HIS A 65 -12.72 10.12 7.18
N LEU A 66 -12.25 8.88 7.09
CA LEU A 66 -11.51 8.20 8.17
C LEU A 66 -10.08 8.76 8.31
N LEU A 67 -9.60 9.32 7.20
CA LEU A 67 -8.26 9.83 7.01
C LEU A 67 -8.17 11.38 7.12
N GLN A 68 -9.13 12.05 7.77
CA GLN A 68 -9.16 13.52 7.77
C GLN A 68 -7.96 14.14 8.49
N ASP A 69 -7.50 13.51 9.57
CA ASP A 69 -6.35 13.94 10.37
C ASP A 69 -5.11 13.06 10.13
N SER A 70 -5.19 12.12 9.19
CA SER A 70 -4.11 11.22 8.77
C SER A 70 -4.43 10.70 7.36
N PRO A 71 -3.66 10.93 6.30
CA PRO A 71 -2.23 10.69 6.29
C PRO A 71 -1.41 11.95 6.54
N THR A 72 -0.28 11.75 7.22
CA THR A 72 0.75 12.78 7.35
C THR A 72 1.47 13.02 6.04
N ARG A 73 1.38 12.09 5.06
CA ARG A 73 2.02 12.26 3.75
C ARG A 73 1.33 11.45 2.66
N VAL A 74 1.22 12.00 1.45
CA VAL A 74 0.67 11.31 0.27
C VAL A 74 1.66 11.33 -0.87
N CYS A 75 2.02 10.16 -1.37
CA CYS A 75 2.94 9.97 -2.47
C CYS A 75 2.32 9.13 -3.57
N THR A 76 2.73 9.41 -4.80
CA THR A 76 2.58 8.48 -5.91
C THR A 76 3.89 7.74 -6.16
N PHE A 77 3.78 6.50 -6.60
CA PHE A 77 4.90 5.71 -7.09
C PHE A 77 4.63 5.23 -8.51
N GLY A 78 5.71 4.94 -9.22
CA GLY A 78 5.70 4.59 -10.63
C GLY A 78 7.15 4.45 -11.07
N THR A 79 7.54 5.14 -12.12
CA THR A 79 8.93 5.28 -12.58
C THR A 79 9.66 6.28 -11.70
N HIS A 80 8.92 7.27 -11.19
CA HIS A 80 9.41 8.27 -10.26
C HIS A 80 8.43 8.40 -9.10
N LYS A 81 8.98 8.70 -7.92
CA LYS A 81 8.21 9.10 -6.75
C LYS A 81 7.78 10.54 -6.92
N GLN A 82 6.51 10.84 -6.68
CA GLN A 82 6.03 12.23 -6.57
C GLN A 82 5.25 12.42 -5.28
N VAL A 83 5.64 13.42 -4.50
CA VAL A 83 4.93 13.83 -3.29
C VAL A 83 3.77 14.73 -3.70
N ILE A 84 2.55 14.34 -3.35
CA ILE A 84 1.32 15.13 -3.62
C ILE A 84 1.01 16.01 -2.41
N LEU A 85 1.05 15.41 -1.22
CA LEU A 85 0.85 16.08 0.04
C LEU A 85 2.09 15.85 0.89
N PRO A 86 2.97 16.86 1.06
CA PRO A 86 4.11 16.74 1.96
C PRO A 86 3.60 16.70 3.41
N ARG A 87 4.48 16.26 4.31
CA ARG A 87 4.22 16.35 5.73
C ARG A 87 4.10 17.81 6.16
N GLU A 88 3.24 18.09 7.14
CA GLU A 88 3.24 19.39 7.81
C GLU A 88 4.40 19.40 8.81
N PRO A 89 5.31 20.39 8.75
CA PRO A 89 6.46 20.44 9.65
C PRO A 89 5.96 20.63 11.07
N ASN A 90 6.08 19.56 11.88
CA ASN A 90 5.70 19.44 13.29
C ASN A 90 4.78 20.56 13.81
N ARG A 91 3.47 20.31 13.74
CA ARG A 91 2.62 20.76 14.85
C ARG A 91 3.10 19.99 16.06
N SER A 92 3.96 20.58 16.89
CA SER A 92 4.21 20.05 18.23
C SER A 92 2.84 19.68 18.81
N PRO A 93 2.65 18.44 19.32
CA PRO A 93 1.35 18.00 19.81
C PRO A 93 0.86 19.10 20.72
N ARG A 94 -0.28 19.72 20.34
CA ARG A 94 -0.84 20.84 21.08
C ARG A 94 -1.03 20.33 22.50
N SER A 95 -0.09 20.66 23.38
CA SER A 95 -0.29 20.57 24.81
C SER A 95 -1.48 21.48 25.05
N SER A 96 -2.64 20.89 25.26
CA SER A 96 -3.88 21.57 25.59
C SER A 96 -3.81 22.11 27.02
N SER A 97 -2.70 22.77 27.37
CA SER A 97 -2.53 23.56 28.58
C SER A 97 -2.71 25.02 28.22
N THR A 98 -3.94 25.48 28.43
CA THR A 98 -4.27 26.87 28.78
C THR A 98 -3.10 27.59 29.47
N ASN A 99 -2.49 28.58 28.81
CA ASN A 99 -2.24 29.92 29.38
C ASN A 99 -1.48 30.86 28.43
N ALA A 100 -1.99 32.09 28.39
CA ALA A 100 -1.29 33.37 28.26
C ALA A 100 -0.82 33.89 26.87
N LEU A 101 -1.56 34.92 26.43
CA LEU A 101 -1.07 36.29 26.18
C LEU A 101 0.28 36.51 25.48
N ALA A 102 0.15 37.01 24.25
CA ALA A 102 0.87 38.14 23.67
C ALA A 102 2.38 38.02 23.38
N ALA A 103 2.71 37.61 22.14
CA ALA A 103 3.80 38.20 21.37
C ALA A 103 3.50 38.11 19.86
N PRO A 104 3.63 39.20 19.07
CA PRO A 104 3.46 39.14 17.62
C PRO A 104 4.78 38.79 16.95
N GLU A 105 5.11 37.49 16.88
CA GLU A 105 6.21 37.05 16.02
C GLU A 105 5.79 37.07 14.55
N ARG A 106 6.50 37.88 13.77
CA ARG A 106 6.43 37.93 12.31
C ARG A 106 6.96 36.61 11.74
N THR A 107 6.09 35.63 11.61
CA THR A 107 6.36 34.42 10.83
C THR A 107 6.26 34.74 9.34
N PRO A 108 7.22 34.30 8.50
CA PRO A 108 7.15 34.50 7.07
C PRO A 108 5.94 33.74 6.51
N LEU A 109 5.05 34.50 5.88
CA LEU A 109 3.87 34.08 5.11
C LEU A 109 4.25 33.23 3.89
N TYR A 110 4.81 32.04 4.11
CA TYR A 110 4.92 31.03 3.06
C TYR A 110 4.15 29.79 3.52
N PHE A 111 3.00 29.61 2.86
CA PHE A 111 1.96 28.60 3.04
C PHE A 111 0.87 28.93 4.07
N SER A 112 -0.27 29.25 3.48
CA SER A 112 -1.56 29.58 4.09
C SER A 112 -1.95 28.59 5.19
N PRO A 113 -2.61 29.05 6.27
CA PRO A 113 -3.39 28.15 7.10
C PRO A 113 -4.40 27.43 6.20
N LYS A 114 -4.57 26.11 6.38
CA LYS A 114 -5.57 25.24 5.74
C LYS A 114 -5.17 24.47 4.46
N PHE A 115 -4.07 23.72 4.48
CA PHE A 115 -4.15 22.35 3.96
C PHE A 115 -4.76 21.45 5.05
N GLU A 116 -5.91 21.87 5.61
CA GLU A 116 -6.38 21.37 6.91
C GLU A 116 -6.89 19.92 6.85
N LYS A 117 -7.12 19.36 5.65
CA LYS A 117 -7.69 18.02 5.48
C LYS A 117 -7.23 17.37 4.18
N LEU A 118 -7.09 16.06 4.22
CA LEU A 118 -6.96 15.21 3.03
C LEU A 118 -8.09 15.54 2.03
N ASN A 119 -7.74 16.18 0.90
CA ASN A 119 -8.70 16.49 -0.16
C ASN A 119 -8.53 15.47 -1.31
N PRO A 120 -9.41 14.45 -1.40
CA PRO A 120 -9.27 13.39 -2.40
C PRO A 120 -9.45 13.90 -3.83
N ASP A 121 -10.12 15.02 -4.05
CA ASP A 121 -10.30 15.59 -5.40
C ASP A 121 -9.01 16.25 -5.88
N ILE A 122 -8.30 16.98 -5.00
CA ILE A 122 -6.98 17.56 -5.32
C ILE A 122 -5.96 16.46 -5.60
N ILE A 123 -5.94 15.42 -4.74
CA ILE A 123 -5.07 14.26 -4.94
C ILE A 123 -5.43 13.56 -6.26
N GLY A 124 -6.72 13.40 -6.54
CA GLY A 124 -7.22 12.83 -7.78
C GLY A 124 -6.79 13.61 -9.02
N LEU A 125 -6.62 14.93 -8.97
CA LEU A 125 -6.12 15.71 -10.11
C LEU A 125 -4.63 15.45 -10.38
N GLN A 126 -3.84 15.14 -9.35
CA GLN A 126 -2.40 14.88 -9.46
C GLN A 126 -2.07 13.42 -9.74
N TRP A 127 -2.90 12.48 -9.28
CA TRP A 127 -2.76 11.05 -9.52
C TRP A 127 -3.32 10.68 -10.91
N LYS A 128 -2.45 10.51 -11.92
CA LYS A 128 -2.81 10.48 -13.34
C LYS A 128 -2.79 9.08 -13.96
N GLY A 129 -2.13 8.10 -13.36
CA GLY A 129 -1.98 6.74 -13.90
C GLY A 129 -1.22 6.76 -15.23
N ARG A 130 -0.08 7.45 -15.31
CA ARG A 130 0.65 7.67 -16.58
C ARG A 130 2.09 7.19 -16.58
N SER A 131 2.58 6.70 -15.46
CA SER A 131 3.95 6.20 -15.35
C SER A 131 4.15 4.96 -16.25
N PRO A 132 5.24 4.90 -17.05
CA PRO A 132 5.49 3.77 -17.95
C PRO A 132 5.85 2.46 -17.23
N GLY A 133 6.18 2.51 -15.95
CA GLY A 133 6.49 1.35 -15.12
C GLY A 133 6.20 1.59 -13.64
N THR A 134 6.38 0.53 -12.86
CA THR A 134 6.11 0.53 -11.41
C THR A 134 7.33 0.00 -10.68
N TYR A 135 7.91 0.83 -9.81
CA TYR A 135 8.97 0.45 -8.86
C TYR A 135 8.38 0.43 -7.45
N MET A 136 7.39 -0.42 -7.17
CA MET A 136 6.58 -0.30 -5.96
C MET A 136 7.38 -0.58 -4.68
N TRP A 137 7.87 -1.80 -4.50
CA TRP A 137 8.43 -2.23 -3.21
C TRP A 137 9.75 -1.56 -2.88
N HIS A 138 10.62 -1.41 -3.89
CA HIS A 138 11.91 -0.76 -3.69
C HIS A 138 11.76 0.74 -3.40
N MET A 139 10.81 1.41 -4.07
CA MET A 139 10.57 2.84 -3.85
C MET A 139 9.91 3.10 -2.50
N ILE A 140 8.95 2.27 -2.09
CA ILE A 140 8.34 2.37 -0.75
C ILE A 140 9.41 2.13 0.34
N LEU A 141 10.25 1.10 0.20
CA LEU A 141 11.37 0.86 1.13
C LEU A 141 12.30 2.09 1.24
N GLY A 142 12.73 2.60 0.08
CA GLY A 142 13.63 3.75 0.01
C GLY A 142 13.01 5.00 0.62
N ASP A 143 11.74 5.25 0.34
CA ASP A 143 11.01 6.38 0.89
C ASP A 143 10.83 6.29 2.41
N ILE A 144 10.48 5.11 2.94
CA ILE A 144 10.36 4.92 4.39
C ILE A 144 11.70 5.18 5.08
N ARG A 145 12.79 4.60 4.56
CA ARG A 145 14.14 4.82 5.11
C ARG A 145 14.63 6.25 4.99
N GLU A 146 14.26 6.95 3.93
CA GLU A 146 14.66 8.34 3.70
C GLU A 146 13.93 9.30 4.64
N LYS A 147 12.68 9.00 5.01
CA LYS A 147 11.79 9.95 5.70
C LYS A 147 11.48 9.61 7.14
N TYR A 148 11.69 8.38 7.56
CA TYR A 148 11.31 7.93 8.90
C TYR A 148 12.49 7.26 9.60
N LEU A 149 12.52 7.42 10.92
CA LEU A 149 13.35 6.67 11.85
C LEU A 149 12.44 5.79 12.72
N PRO A 150 12.84 4.54 12.98
CA PRO A 150 12.10 3.66 13.87
C PRO A 150 12.09 4.26 15.29
N GLY A 151 10.91 4.33 15.90
CA GLY A 151 10.73 4.78 17.28
C GLY A 151 9.81 3.83 18.05
N ASN A 152 9.17 4.32 19.11
CA ASN A 152 8.24 3.52 19.92
C ASN A 152 6.84 3.44 19.32
N GLY A 153 6.59 4.20 18.25
CA GLY A 153 5.34 4.23 17.53
C GLY A 153 5.25 3.19 16.42
N LYS A 154 4.19 3.31 15.64
CA LYS A 154 3.86 2.46 14.50
C LYS A 154 3.71 3.29 13.23
N LEU A 155 4.26 2.80 12.13
CA LEU A 155 4.07 3.37 10.81
C LEU A 155 2.93 2.63 10.10
N ARG A 156 1.85 3.32 9.77
CA ARG A 156 0.78 2.83 8.92
C ARG A 156 1.06 3.18 7.46
N ALA A 157 1.26 2.16 6.64
CA ALA A 157 1.40 2.30 5.19
C ALA A 157 0.10 1.89 4.51
N ILE A 158 -0.56 2.83 3.82
CA ILE A 158 -1.74 2.56 2.99
C ILE A 158 -1.29 2.55 1.54
N VAL A 159 -1.57 1.47 0.80
CA VAL A 159 -1.18 1.31 -0.61
C VAL A 159 -2.42 1.09 -1.46
N ILE A 160 -2.56 1.86 -2.55
CA ILE A 160 -3.55 1.60 -3.60
C ILE A 160 -2.82 1.29 -4.90
N THR A 161 -2.99 0.08 -5.44
CA THR A 161 -2.24 -0.44 -6.60
C THR A 161 -3.09 -1.37 -7.46
N ASP A 162 -2.66 -1.64 -8.70
CA ASP A 162 -3.16 -2.77 -9.49
C ASP A 162 -2.29 -4.03 -9.39
N GLY A 163 -1.23 -3.97 -8.57
CA GLY A 163 -0.57 -5.12 -7.98
C GLY A 163 0.69 -5.60 -8.67
N LEU A 164 1.16 -4.94 -9.72
CA LEU A 164 2.35 -5.37 -10.48
C LEU A 164 3.54 -4.43 -10.29
N ASP A 165 4.50 -4.85 -9.45
CA ASP A 165 5.84 -4.26 -9.47
C ASP A 165 6.63 -4.81 -10.68
N THR A 166 6.73 -4.00 -11.73
CA THR A 166 7.27 -4.43 -13.03
C THR A 166 8.74 -4.09 -13.21
N HIS A 167 9.22 -3.04 -12.55
CA HIS A 167 10.52 -2.42 -12.84
C HIS A 167 11.45 -2.32 -11.64
N SER A 168 11.00 -2.63 -10.41
CA SER A 168 11.92 -2.68 -9.28
C SER A 168 13.10 -3.62 -9.56
N PRO A 169 14.32 -3.27 -9.13
CA PRO A 169 15.48 -4.14 -9.30
C PRO A 169 15.30 -5.41 -8.47
N SER A 170 15.92 -6.52 -8.88
CA SER A 170 16.05 -7.70 -8.02
C SER A 170 16.69 -7.31 -6.67
N PRO A 171 16.20 -7.81 -5.52
CA PRO A 171 15.17 -8.84 -5.34
C PRO A 171 13.73 -8.29 -5.21
N TYR A 172 13.50 -7.01 -5.48
CA TYR A 172 12.23 -6.32 -5.23
C TYR A 172 11.22 -6.40 -6.38
N GLN A 173 11.56 -7.05 -7.49
CA GLN A 173 10.68 -7.15 -8.64
C GLN A 173 9.49 -8.08 -8.38
N GLY A 174 8.31 -7.71 -8.86
CA GLY A 174 7.07 -8.46 -8.71
C GLY A 174 6.54 -8.51 -7.28
N ILE A 175 5.49 -9.30 -7.07
CA ILE A 175 4.88 -9.48 -5.75
C ILE A 175 5.87 -9.99 -4.68
N GLN A 176 6.84 -10.80 -5.09
CA GLN A 176 7.83 -11.39 -4.18
C GLN A 176 8.78 -10.34 -3.59
N GLY A 177 8.87 -9.16 -4.22
CA GLY A 177 9.66 -8.03 -3.73
C GLY A 177 9.20 -7.46 -2.40
N MET A 178 7.96 -7.76 -2.01
CA MET A 178 7.41 -7.49 -0.69
C MET A 178 8.24 -8.16 0.42
N ASN A 179 8.73 -9.39 0.20
CA ASN A 179 9.47 -10.16 1.21
C ASN A 179 10.81 -9.49 1.59
N PRO A 180 11.72 -9.15 0.65
CA PRO A 180 12.96 -8.46 0.99
C PRO A 180 12.72 -7.04 1.50
N MET A 181 11.65 -6.35 1.09
CA MET A 181 11.26 -5.06 1.67
C MET A 181 10.90 -5.24 3.15
N MET A 182 9.96 -6.13 3.47
CA MET A 182 9.50 -6.34 4.84
C MET A 182 10.62 -6.82 5.75
N ARG A 183 11.48 -7.73 5.28
CA ARG A 183 12.65 -8.17 6.04
C ARG A 183 13.52 -6.97 6.46
N GLN A 184 13.81 -6.09 5.51
CA GLN A 184 14.66 -4.92 5.75
C GLN A 184 14.01 -3.91 6.70
N LEU A 185 12.72 -3.60 6.55
CA LEU A 185 12.03 -2.69 7.46
C LEU A 185 12.01 -3.23 8.90
N LEU A 186 11.84 -4.55 9.06
CA LEU A 186 11.89 -5.19 10.38
C LEU A 186 13.32 -5.24 10.95
N GLU A 187 14.33 -5.48 10.12
CA GLU A 187 15.74 -5.42 10.51
C GLU A 187 16.15 -4.00 10.96
N ASP A 188 15.61 -2.98 10.31
CA ASP A 188 15.78 -1.59 10.70
C ASP A 188 15.04 -1.23 11.99
N GLY A 189 14.09 -2.07 12.43
CA GLY A 189 13.36 -1.88 13.70
C GLY A 189 12.02 -1.15 13.56
N PHE A 190 11.45 -1.03 12.36
CA PHE A 190 10.12 -0.46 12.20
C PHE A 190 9.02 -1.43 12.63
N ASP A 191 8.03 -0.92 13.38
CA ASP A 191 6.71 -1.52 13.53
C ASP A 191 5.79 -0.93 12.45
N ILE A 192 5.40 -1.75 11.46
CA ILE A 192 4.65 -1.29 10.29
C ILE A 192 3.36 -2.08 10.12
N GLU A 193 2.27 -1.37 9.89
CA GLU A 193 0.94 -1.90 9.60
C GLU A 193 0.54 -1.56 8.16
N TRP A 194 0.16 -2.56 7.37
CA TRP A 194 -0.15 -2.40 5.95
C TRP A 194 -1.64 -2.48 5.68
N HIS A 195 -2.18 -1.42 5.08
CA HIS A 195 -3.53 -1.42 4.51
C HIS A 195 -3.42 -1.39 2.98
N ILE A 196 -3.90 -2.42 2.30
CA ILE A 196 -3.66 -2.60 0.87
C ILE A 196 -4.99 -2.71 0.13
N VAL A 197 -5.14 -1.85 -0.87
CA VAL A 197 -6.25 -1.87 -1.83
C VAL A 197 -5.69 -2.25 -3.20
N VAL A 198 -6.10 -3.42 -3.69
CA VAL A 198 -5.74 -3.91 -5.04
C VAL A 198 -6.89 -3.66 -6.00
N ILE A 199 -6.62 -3.04 -7.14
CA ILE A 199 -7.60 -2.71 -8.19
C ILE A 199 -7.31 -3.53 -9.45
N SER A 200 -8.25 -4.35 -9.91
CA SER A 200 -8.06 -5.20 -11.09
C SER A 200 -9.31 -5.29 -11.96
N ILE A 201 -9.94 -4.15 -12.25
CA ILE A 201 -11.18 -4.08 -13.05
C ILE A 201 -10.90 -4.23 -14.54
N ASN A 202 -9.76 -3.70 -14.99
CA ASN A 202 -9.35 -3.78 -16.39
C ASN A 202 -8.80 -5.18 -16.73
N ASN A 203 -9.70 -6.12 -17.02
CA ASN A 203 -9.38 -7.36 -17.70
C ASN A 203 -9.13 -7.10 -19.19
N ILE A 204 -7.94 -6.58 -19.53
CA ILE A 204 -7.53 -6.49 -20.93
C ILE A 204 -7.45 -7.93 -21.47
N LEU A 205 -8.36 -8.28 -22.40
CA LEU A 205 -8.43 -9.59 -23.08
C LEU A 205 -8.80 -10.79 -22.18
N GLY A 206 -9.60 -10.57 -21.13
CA GLY A 206 -10.17 -11.66 -20.33
C GLY A 206 -9.14 -12.44 -19.48
N ARG A 207 -7.96 -11.86 -19.26
CA ARG A 207 -7.00 -12.34 -18.26
C ARG A 207 -7.10 -11.46 -17.02
N PRO A 208 -7.18 -12.04 -15.81
CA PRO A 208 -7.07 -11.28 -14.59
C PRO A 208 -5.70 -10.57 -14.57
N ALA A 209 -5.72 -9.27 -14.29
CA ALA A 209 -4.50 -8.45 -14.26
C ALA A 209 -3.50 -8.94 -13.19
N ILE A 210 -4.00 -9.62 -12.17
CA ILE A 210 -3.26 -10.22 -11.06
C ILE A 210 -3.78 -11.63 -10.77
N SER A 211 -2.89 -12.57 -10.42
CA SER A 211 -3.30 -13.93 -10.09
C SER A 211 -3.94 -14.00 -8.70
N SER A 212 -4.88 -14.92 -8.49
CA SER A 212 -5.46 -15.16 -7.14
C SER A 212 -4.40 -15.52 -6.10
N ALA A 213 -3.32 -16.20 -6.51
CA ALA A 213 -2.21 -16.52 -5.62
C ALA A 213 -1.46 -15.26 -5.16
N ASP A 214 -1.41 -14.21 -5.97
CA ASP A 214 -0.77 -12.95 -5.61
C ASP A 214 -1.68 -12.06 -4.76
N ILE A 215 -2.99 -12.10 -5.00
CA ILE A 215 -4.01 -11.49 -4.12
C ILE A 215 -3.87 -12.02 -2.69
N LEU A 216 -3.75 -13.34 -2.52
CA LEU A 216 -3.58 -13.96 -1.20
C LEU A 216 -2.28 -13.54 -0.50
N LYS A 217 -1.24 -13.13 -1.23
CA LYS A 217 0.01 -12.61 -0.64
C LYS A 217 -0.18 -11.21 -0.08
N TYR A 218 -0.92 -10.34 -0.79
CA TYR A 218 -1.28 -9.02 -0.28
C TYR A 218 -2.17 -9.10 0.96
N GLU A 219 -3.18 -9.96 0.92
CA GLU A 219 -4.04 -10.24 2.06
C GLU A 219 -3.23 -10.73 3.25
N ALA A 220 -2.36 -11.73 3.05
CA ALA A 220 -1.49 -12.24 4.10
C ALA A 220 -0.59 -11.16 4.70
N LEU A 221 0.00 -10.26 3.89
CA LEU A 221 0.80 -9.14 4.42
C LEU A 221 -0.04 -8.20 5.29
N ALA A 222 -1.20 -7.78 4.81
CA ALA A 222 -2.05 -6.84 5.54
C ALA A 222 -2.51 -7.46 6.87
N GLU A 223 -3.07 -8.67 6.84
CA GLU A 223 -3.57 -9.35 8.05
C GLU A 223 -2.48 -9.59 9.09
N THR A 224 -1.31 -10.06 8.65
CA THR A 224 -0.21 -10.38 9.57
C THR A 224 0.43 -9.17 10.23
N THR A 225 0.28 -8.00 9.62
CA THR A 225 0.76 -6.72 10.17
C THR A 225 -0.34 -5.96 10.92
N GLY A 226 -1.53 -6.56 11.04
CA GLY A 226 -2.69 -5.99 11.74
C GLY A 226 -3.48 -4.97 10.92
N GLY A 227 -3.21 -4.85 9.62
CA GLY A 227 -3.91 -3.94 8.73
C GLY A 227 -5.06 -4.60 7.96
N GLY A 228 -5.63 -3.85 7.02
CA GLY A 228 -6.76 -4.27 6.20
C GLY A 228 -6.39 -4.60 4.75
N PHE A 229 -7.08 -5.57 4.15
CA PHE A 229 -6.98 -5.87 2.73
C PHE A 229 -8.33 -5.64 2.03
N LEU A 230 -8.27 -5.09 0.81
CA LEU A 230 -9.42 -4.97 -0.07
C LEU A 230 -9.02 -5.23 -1.52
N HIS A 231 -9.74 -6.11 -2.19
CA HIS A 231 -9.62 -6.35 -3.62
C HIS A 231 -10.86 -5.82 -4.34
N ILE A 232 -10.65 -4.99 -5.36
CA ILE A 232 -11.69 -4.41 -6.23
C ILE A 232 -11.45 -4.93 -7.64
N ASP A 233 -12.15 -5.99 -8.01
CA ASP A 233 -12.12 -6.61 -9.34
C ASP A 233 -13.33 -6.24 -10.21
N GLU A 234 -14.38 -5.69 -9.61
CA GLU A 234 -15.55 -5.15 -10.30
C GLU A 234 -15.91 -3.73 -9.83
N PRO A 235 -16.57 -2.91 -10.68
CA PRO A 235 -17.05 -1.60 -10.27
C PRO A 235 -18.07 -1.71 -9.14
N GLY A 236 -17.96 -0.84 -8.13
CA GLY A 236 -18.95 -0.75 -7.05
C GLY A 236 -18.68 -1.61 -5.80
N VAL A 237 -17.64 -2.45 -5.79
CA VAL A 237 -17.23 -3.30 -4.64
C VAL A 237 -17.09 -2.52 -3.33
N MET A 238 -16.81 -1.22 -3.40
CA MET A 238 -16.72 -0.35 -2.23
C MET A 238 -18.03 -0.24 -1.41
N ASN A 239 -19.15 -0.85 -1.83
CA ASN A 239 -20.39 -0.93 -1.07
C ASN A 239 -20.59 -2.29 -0.35
N ASP A 240 -19.72 -3.25 -0.64
CA ASP A 240 -19.86 -4.64 -0.21
C ASP A 240 -19.28 -4.90 1.18
N TYR A 241 -19.50 -6.11 1.66
CA TYR A 241 -19.04 -6.56 2.97
C TYR A 241 -17.52 -6.42 3.13
N SER A 242 -16.74 -6.82 2.13
CA SER A 242 -15.27 -6.74 2.15
C SER A 242 -14.78 -5.30 2.33
N ALA A 243 -15.39 -4.35 1.63
CA ALA A 243 -15.06 -2.93 1.77
C ALA A 243 -15.40 -2.40 3.17
N ARG A 244 -16.53 -2.80 3.75
CA ARG A 244 -16.89 -2.43 5.13
C ARG A 244 -15.91 -3.01 6.15
N HIS A 245 -15.49 -4.26 5.98
CA HIS A 245 -14.49 -4.88 6.83
C HIS A 245 -13.16 -4.12 6.77
N PHE A 246 -12.68 -3.83 5.55
CA PHE A 246 -11.49 -3.01 5.34
C PHE A 246 -11.59 -1.62 6.01
N LEU A 247 -12.69 -0.90 5.78
CA LEU A 247 -12.89 0.43 6.38
C LEU A 247 -12.95 0.38 7.90
N THR A 248 -13.55 -0.68 8.47
CA THR A 248 -13.58 -0.91 9.92
C THR A 248 -12.17 -1.16 10.47
N SER A 249 -11.35 -1.95 9.79
CA SER A 249 -9.95 -2.17 10.17
C SER A 249 -9.15 -0.88 10.13
N LEU A 250 -9.38 -0.03 9.12
CA LEU A 250 -8.75 1.28 9.01
C LEU A 250 -9.18 2.22 10.15
N GLU A 251 -10.47 2.25 10.50
CA GLU A 251 -11.03 3.08 11.56
C GLU A 251 -10.52 2.69 12.95
N LYS A 252 -10.54 1.40 13.30
CA LYS A 252 -10.01 0.89 14.58
C LYS A 252 -8.60 1.34 14.86
N ALA A 253 -7.81 1.39 13.78
CA ALA A 253 -6.42 1.75 13.84
C ALA A 253 -6.25 3.27 14.06
N VAL A 254 -7.20 4.12 13.63
CA VAL A 254 -7.21 5.57 13.90
C VAL A 254 -7.62 5.88 15.35
N THR A 255 -8.63 5.18 15.88
CA THR A 255 -9.19 5.52 17.21
C THR A 255 -8.36 5.02 18.38
N GLY A 256 -7.29 4.24 18.16
CA GLY A 256 -6.44 3.70 19.22
C GLY A 256 -7.18 2.78 20.21
N SER A 257 -8.37 2.30 19.84
CA SER A 257 -9.27 1.58 20.74
C SER A 257 -8.75 0.20 21.17
N ASP A 258 -7.69 -0.29 20.53
CA ASP A 258 -7.00 -1.55 20.87
C ASP A 258 -5.73 -1.33 21.73
N SER A 259 -5.67 -0.21 22.48
CA SER A 259 -4.59 0.04 23.46
C SER A 259 -4.51 -1.00 24.59
N SER A 260 -5.49 -1.90 24.73
CA SER A 260 -5.41 -3.02 25.68
C SER A 260 -4.47 -4.17 25.27
N PHE A 261 -3.81 -4.09 24.10
CA PHE A 261 -2.83 -5.10 23.66
C PHE A 261 -1.37 -4.64 23.73
N LEU A 262 -1.10 -3.40 24.17
CA LEU A 262 0.27 -2.88 24.36
C LEU A 262 0.68 -2.94 25.83
N ASP A 263 0.79 -4.15 26.37
CA ASP A 263 1.70 -4.39 27.48
C ASP A 263 3.14 -4.23 26.97
N SER A 264 3.89 -3.34 27.61
CA SER A 264 5.21 -2.82 27.23
C SER A 264 6.36 -3.84 27.36
N ALA A 265 6.14 -5.10 26.99
CA ALA A 265 7.12 -6.17 27.12
C ALA A 265 7.89 -6.41 25.81
N ASN A 266 9.14 -5.92 25.83
CA ASN A 266 10.31 -6.39 25.07
C ASN A 266 10.39 -6.13 23.56
N PHE A 267 11.31 -5.24 23.21
CA PHE A 267 11.93 -5.12 21.88
C PHE A 267 12.53 -6.45 21.37
N SER A 268 13.00 -7.35 22.25
CA SER A 268 13.42 -8.70 21.85
C SER A 268 12.25 -9.58 21.38
N ASP A 269 11.03 -9.28 21.82
CA ASP A 269 9.83 -9.97 21.37
C ASP A 269 9.36 -9.42 20.02
N GLN A 270 9.70 -8.18 19.64
CA GLN A 270 9.46 -7.66 18.28
C GLN A 270 10.37 -8.32 17.23
N GLN A 271 11.67 -8.52 17.51
CA GLN A 271 12.54 -9.29 16.60
C GLN A 271 12.06 -10.75 16.48
N SER A 272 11.61 -11.35 17.58
CA SER A 272 11.04 -12.70 17.56
C SER A 272 9.69 -12.74 16.83
N LYS A 273 8.88 -11.68 16.90
CA LYS A 273 7.64 -11.50 16.13
C LYS A 273 7.93 -11.30 14.65
N GLY A 274 8.94 -10.52 14.28
CA GLY A 274 9.41 -10.34 12.91
C GLY A 274 9.92 -11.63 12.29
N ALA A 275 10.74 -12.40 13.02
CA ALA A 275 11.19 -13.72 12.58
C ALA A 275 10.03 -14.73 12.48
N ARG A 276 9.10 -14.72 13.44
CA ARG A 276 7.87 -15.54 13.39
C ARG A 276 6.94 -15.11 12.25
N PHE A 277 6.86 -13.81 11.94
CA PHE A 277 6.13 -13.23 10.83
C PHE A 277 6.74 -13.68 9.50
N LEU A 278 8.03 -13.47 9.28
CA LEU A 278 8.71 -13.90 8.06
C LEU A 278 8.60 -15.41 7.87
N ARG A 279 8.66 -16.19 8.96
CA ARG A 279 8.44 -17.63 8.90
C ARG A 279 6.98 -17.97 8.52
N ARG A 280 5.98 -17.31 9.11
CA ARG A 280 4.56 -17.51 8.77
C ARG A 280 4.25 -17.06 7.35
N LEU A 281 4.78 -15.93 6.91
CA LEU A 281 4.65 -15.43 5.55
C LEU A 281 5.30 -16.40 4.56
N HIS A 282 6.49 -16.90 4.85
CA HIS A 282 7.18 -17.89 4.01
C HIS A 282 6.44 -19.24 3.98
N GLN A 283 5.93 -19.71 5.12
CA GLN A 283 5.10 -20.91 5.21
C GLN A 283 3.79 -20.75 4.45
N SER A 284 3.14 -19.59 4.57
CA SER A 284 1.92 -19.25 3.83
C SER A 284 2.19 -19.25 2.33
N ASN A 285 3.25 -18.56 1.89
CA ASN A 285 3.65 -18.53 0.49
C ASN A 285 3.93 -19.93 -0.07
N HIS A 286 4.65 -20.77 0.67
CA HIS A 286 4.92 -22.16 0.25
C HIS A 286 3.63 -22.98 0.16
N HIS A 287 2.72 -22.82 1.12
CA HIS A 287 1.43 -23.50 1.11
C HIS A 287 0.56 -23.08 -0.08
N LEU A 288 0.53 -21.78 -0.39
CA LEU A 288 -0.18 -21.24 -1.54
C LEU A 288 0.41 -21.73 -2.88
N GLU A 289 1.74 -21.81 -2.97
CA GLU A 289 2.42 -22.38 -4.14
C GLU A 289 2.10 -23.86 -4.35
N ASP A 290 2.05 -24.65 -3.26
CA ASP A 290 1.63 -26.05 -3.30
C ASP A 290 0.17 -26.20 -3.77
N GLN A 291 -0.74 -25.38 -3.24
CA GLN A 291 -2.15 -25.37 -3.67
C GLN A 291 -2.30 -25.01 -5.16
N ALA A 292 -1.59 -23.97 -5.62
CA ALA A 292 -1.61 -23.56 -7.02
C ALA A 292 -1.05 -24.66 -7.94
N ALA A 293 0.04 -25.31 -7.55
CA ALA A 293 0.62 -26.43 -8.29
C ALA A 293 -0.37 -27.61 -8.40
N ASP A 294 -1.10 -27.92 -7.33
CA ASP A 294 -2.12 -28.97 -7.35
C ASP A 294 -3.33 -28.62 -8.21
N GLN A 295 -3.77 -27.36 -8.25
CA GLN A 295 -4.81 -26.92 -9.19
C GLN A 295 -4.38 -27.09 -10.64
N VAL A 296 -3.14 -26.71 -10.99
CA VAL A 296 -2.59 -26.89 -12.33
C VAL A 296 -2.52 -28.38 -12.71
N ARG A 297 -2.09 -29.25 -11.78
CA ARG A 297 -2.10 -30.71 -11.98
C ARG A 297 -3.51 -31.24 -12.25
N ARG A 298 -4.51 -30.79 -11.48
CA ARG A 298 -5.92 -31.17 -11.67
C ARG A 298 -6.46 -30.72 -13.03
N GLN A 299 -6.18 -29.48 -13.45
CA GLN A 299 -6.58 -28.98 -14.76
C GLN A 299 -5.95 -29.80 -15.90
N LYS A 300 -4.64 -30.08 -15.82
CA LYS A 300 -3.94 -30.89 -16.83
C LYS A 300 -4.51 -32.31 -16.93
N GLN A 301 -4.88 -32.93 -15.80
CA GLN A 301 -5.57 -34.23 -15.80
C GLN A 301 -6.94 -34.16 -16.47
N LEU A 302 -7.71 -33.08 -16.26
CA LEU A 302 -9.00 -32.88 -16.93
C LEU A 302 -8.83 -32.68 -18.45
N GLU A 303 -7.80 -31.95 -18.89
CA GLU A 303 -7.51 -31.77 -20.31
C GLU A 303 -7.08 -33.07 -21.00
N LEU A 304 -6.19 -33.84 -20.37
CA LEU A 304 -5.78 -35.16 -20.89
C LEU A 304 -6.99 -36.10 -21.05
N ARG A 305 -7.94 -36.05 -20.12
CA ARG A 305 -9.19 -36.81 -20.23
C ARG A 305 -10.11 -36.34 -21.35
N LYS A 306 -10.17 -35.04 -21.64
CA LYS A 306 -10.94 -34.53 -22.78
C LYS A 306 -10.35 -35.01 -24.12
N GLN A 307 -9.05 -35.26 -24.17
CA GLN A 307 -8.34 -35.73 -25.38
C GLN A 307 -8.48 -37.25 -25.61
N ASP A 308 -8.79 -38.03 -24.56
CA ASP A 308 -8.95 -39.48 -24.65
C ASP A 308 -10.38 -39.93 -24.28
N PRO A 309 -11.33 -39.95 -25.25
CA PRO A 309 -12.72 -40.27 -24.99
C PRO A 309 -12.92 -41.72 -24.50
N VAL A 310 -11.97 -42.63 -24.75
CA VAL A 310 -12.06 -44.03 -24.31
C VAL A 310 -11.81 -44.16 -22.79
N ALA A 311 -10.94 -43.32 -22.21
CA ALA A 311 -10.64 -43.31 -20.78
C ALA A 311 -11.78 -42.76 -19.89
N SER A 312 -12.79 -42.12 -20.50
CA SER A 312 -13.97 -41.57 -19.79
C SER A 312 -14.96 -42.62 -19.25
N ARG A 313 -14.83 -43.89 -19.69
CA ARG A 313 -15.75 -44.98 -19.30
C ARG A 313 -15.33 -45.74 -18.04
N LEU A 314 -14.15 -45.46 -17.47
CA LEU A 314 -13.69 -46.12 -16.26
C LEU A 314 -14.21 -45.42 -14.99
N PRO A 315 -14.77 -46.16 -14.01
CA PRO A 315 -15.25 -45.60 -12.75
C PRO A 315 -14.17 -44.81 -12.01
N TRP A 316 -14.56 -43.71 -11.38
CA TRP A 316 -13.66 -42.86 -10.60
C TRP A 316 -13.13 -43.65 -9.39
N LEU A 317 -11.88 -44.09 -9.45
CA LEU A 317 -11.15 -44.52 -8.26
C LEU A 317 -10.52 -43.25 -7.66
N PRO A 318 -10.87 -42.87 -6.41
CA PRO A 318 -10.20 -41.78 -5.73
C PRO A 318 -8.70 -42.04 -5.76
N LEU A 319 -7.91 -41.03 -6.14
CA LEU A 319 -6.47 -41.09 -5.94
C LEU A 319 -6.27 -41.36 -4.44
N LEU A 320 -5.81 -42.58 -4.11
CA LEU A 320 -5.36 -42.89 -2.77
C LEU A 320 -4.26 -41.88 -2.45
N GLU A 321 -4.61 -40.87 -1.66
CA GLU A 321 -3.66 -39.94 -1.08
C GLU A 321 -2.61 -40.80 -0.39
N SER A 322 -1.41 -40.84 -0.98
CA SER A 322 -0.26 -41.42 -0.34
C SER A 322 0.07 -40.51 0.83
N SER A 323 -0.59 -40.76 1.97
CA SER A 323 -0.33 -40.10 3.24
C SER A 323 1.13 -40.43 3.60
N ARG A 324 2.04 -39.55 3.20
CA ARG A 324 3.41 -39.53 3.73
C ARG A 324 3.27 -39.11 5.19
N LYS A 325 3.08 -40.09 6.06
CA LYS A 325 3.33 -39.96 7.50
C LYS A 325 4.83 -39.65 7.66
N GLY A 326 5.15 -38.36 7.68
CA GLY A 326 6.44 -37.88 8.16
C GLY A 326 6.53 -38.18 9.65
N LYS A 327 7.40 -39.11 10.03
CA LYS A 327 7.92 -39.20 11.39
C LYS A 327 8.88 -38.02 11.59
N LYS A 328 8.48 -37.02 12.39
CA LYS A 328 9.28 -36.31 13.39
C LYS A 328 8.41 -35.27 14.07
#